data_AF-A0A2V8PWB4-F1
#
_entry.id   AF-A0A2V8PWB4-F1
#
_cell.length_a   1.000
_cell.length_b   1.000
_cell.length_c   1.000
_cell.angle_alpha   90.00
_cell.angle_beta   90.00
_cell.angle_gamma   90.00
#
_symmetry.space_group_name_H-M   'P 1'
#
loop_
_entity.id
_entity.type
_entity.pdbx_description
1 polymer ?
#
loop_
_entity_poly.entity_id
_entity_poly.type
_entity_poly.pdbx_seq_one_letter_code
_entity_poly.pdbx_strand_id
1 'polypeptide(L)'
;MVEDMERLAAKRVVIFTPNGFVPQKSKDGDLQEHLSGWTADEMRARGYRVLGMYGPKSWRGEYHRIKYQPRPLWVILSMLAHYAYTRSHPEKAAAIFCLKDLADKGNR
;
A
#
# COMPACT_ATOMS: atom_id res chain seq x y z
N MET A 1 -9.40 -12.91 -3.82
CA MET A 1 -9.53 -11.45 -3.59
C MET A 1 -9.05 -10.61 -4.78
N VAL A 2 -7.74 -10.40 -5.00
CA VAL A 2 -7.28 -9.48 -6.09
C VAL A 2 -7.79 -9.93 -7.46
N GLU A 3 -7.75 -11.23 -7.76
CA GLU A 3 -8.31 -11.79 -8.99
C GLU A 3 -9.82 -11.57 -9.13
N ASP A 4 -10.58 -11.66 -8.04
CA ASP A 4 -12.02 -11.36 -8.06
C ASP A 4 -12.25 -9.88 -8.34
N MET A 5 -11.45 -8.99 -7.77
CA MET A 5 -11.52 -7.54 -8.05
C MET A 5 -11.23 -7.27 -9.54
N GLU A 6 -10.22 -7.92 -10.12
CA GLU A 6 -9.91 -7.82 -11.55
C GLU A 6 -11.03 -8.39 -12.43
N ARG A 7 -11.63 -9.51 -12.04
CA ARG A 7 -12.75 -10.11 -12.76
C ARG A 7 -14.01 -9.25 -12.71
N LEU A 8 -14.31 -8.65 -11.56
CA LEU A 8 -15.55 -7.89 -11.32
C LEU A 8 -15.48 -6.44 -11.77
N ALA A 9 -14.32 -5.79 -11.68
CA ALA A 9 -14.20 -4.39 -12.03
C ALA A 9 -14.50 -4.17 -13.53
N ALA A 10 -15.22 -3.08 -13.81
CA ALA A 10 -15.63 -2.72 -15.16
C ALA A 10 -14.48 -2.08 -15.98
N LYS A 11 -13.68 -1.22 -15.33
CA LYS A 11 -12.68 -0.38 -16.01
C LYS A 11 -11.31 -0.39 -15.34
N ARG A 12 -11.27 -0.41 -14.01
CA ARG A 12 -10.03 -0.19 -13.26
C ARG A 12 -10.12 -0.81 -11.88
N VAL A 13 -9.00 -1.36 -11.41
CA VAL A 13 -8.82 -1.79 -10.03
C VAL A 13 -7.89 -0.81 -9.33
N VAL A 14 -8.33 -0.29 -8.19
CA VAL A 14 -7.55 0.57 -7.29
C VAL A 14 -7.42 -0.15 -5.96
N ILE A 15 -6.19 -0.36 -5.50
CA ILE A 15 -5.92 -0.99 -4.20
C ILE A 15 -4.97 -0.08 -3.42
N PHE A 16 -5.33 0.24 -2.19
CA PHE A 16 -4.47 0.93 -1.23
C PHE A 16 -4.28 0.03 -0.02
N THR A 17 -3.03 -0.34 0.28
CA THR A 17 -2.72 -1.35 1.30
C THR A 17 -1.34 -1.10 1.89
N PRO A 18 -1.03 -1.56 3.12
CA PRO A 18 0.34 -1.58 3.61
C PRO A 18 1.28 -2.29 2.62
N ASN A 19 2.55 -1.89 2.61
CA ASN A 19 3.53 -2.54 1.74
C ASN A 19 4.06 -3.83 2.40
N GLY A 20 3.55 -4.96 1.93
CA GLY A 20 3.80 -6.27 2.53
C GLY A 20 2.85 -6.57 3.70
N PHE A 21 3.11 -7.67 4.39
CA PHE A 21 2.29 -8.10 5.52
C PHE A 21 2.60 -7.26 6.77
N VAL A 22 1.56 -6.63 7.33
CA VAL A 22 1.64 -5.97 8.63
C VAL A 22 0.73 -6.74 9.58
N PRO A 23 1.30 -7.47 10.55
CA PRO A 23 0.48 -8.21 11.51
C PRO A 23 -0.32 -7.21 12.34
N GLN A 24 -1.64 -7.41 12.36
CA GLN A 24 -2.55 -6.67 13.23
C GLN A 24 -3.16 -7.65 14.20
N LYS A 25 -2.88 -7.47 15.50
CA LYS A 25 -3.54 -8.24 16.55
C LYS A 25 -5.02 -7.85 16.60
N SER A 26 -5.90 -8.84 16.66
CA SER A 26 -7.30 -8.57 16.89
C SER A 26 -7.50 -7.85 18.23
N LYS A 27 -8.35 -6.83 18.23
CA LYS A 27 -8.82 -6.17 19.45
C LYS A 27 -10.14 -6.78 19.96
N ASP A 28 -11.02 -7.23 19.06
CA ASP A 28 -12.34 -7.80 19.39
C ASP A 28 -12.67 -9.06 18.55
N GLY A 29 -11.93 -10.16 18.75
CA GLY A 29 -12.20 -11.47 18.13
C GLY A 29 -11.50 -11.75 16.79
N ASP A 30 -11.37 -13.02 16.41
CA ASP A 30 -10.53 -13.51 15.29
C ASP A 30 -10.80 -12.89 13.90
N LEU A 31 -12.00 -12.34 13.66
CA LEU A 31 -12.39 -11.75 12.37
C LEU A 31 -11.61 -10.47 11.97
N GLN A 32 -10.86 -9.87 12.88
CA GLN A 32 -10.07 -8.65 12.61
C GLN A 32 -8.60 -8.93 12.25
N GLU A 33 -8.20 -10.20 12.19
CA GLU A 33 -6.84 -10.54 11.83
C GLU A 33 -6.56 -10.17 10.38
N HIS A 34 -5.45 -9.45 10.18
CA HIS A 34 -5.02 -9.11 8.84
C HIS A 34 -4.41 -10.36 8.21
N LEU A 35 -5.11 -10.97 7.24
CA LEU A 35 -4.68 -12.20 6.57
C LEU A 35 -4.07 -11.96 5.18
N SER A 36 -4.05 -10.71 4.73
CA SER A 36 -3.54 -10.33 3.41
C SER A 36 -2.31 -9.43 3.55
N GLY A 37 -1.35 -9.61 2.67
CA GLY A 37 -0.18 -8.73 2.55
C GLY A 37 0.30 -8.76 1.11
N TRP A 38 0.42 -7.58 0.49
CA TRP A 38 0.87 -7.46 -0.89
C TRP A 38 2.07 -6.53 -0.93
N THR A 39 3.16 -7.02 -1.50
CA THR A 39 4.35 -6.21 -1.76
C THR A 39 4.20 -5.42 -3.05
N ALA A 40 4.98 -4.35 -3.17
CA ALA A 40 5.05 -3.58 -4.41
C ALA A 40 5.40 -4.45 -5.62
N ASP A 41 6.32 -5.40 -5.45
CA ASP A 41 6.84 -6.22 -6.55
C ASP A 41 5.83 -7.29 -6.99
N GLU A 42 5.09 -7.90 -6.06
CA GLU A 42 3.96 -8.78 -6.39
C GLU A 42 2.87 -8.05 -7.19
N MET A 43 2.53 -6.83 -6.77
CA MET A 43 1.51 -6.03 -7.47
C MET A 43 2.01 -5.60 -8.86
N ARG A 44 3.28 -5.23 -9.00
CA ARG A 44 3.92 -4.95 -10.30
C ARG A 44 3.90 -6.18 -11.21
N ALA A 45 4.24 -7.36 -10.69
CA ALA A 45 4.22 -8.62 -11.44
C ALA A 45 2.80 -8.96 -11.94
N ARG A 46 1.75 -8.53 -11.22
CA ARG A 46 0.35 -8.63 -11.64
C ARG A 46 -0.07 -7.56 -12.66
N GLY A 47 0.82 -6.66 -13.08
CA GLY A 47 0.56 -5.61 -14.06
C GLY A 47 -0.04 -4.33 -13.47
N TYR A 48 0.04 -4.12 -12.15
CA TYR A 48 -0.35 -2.84 -11.56
C TYR A 48 0.76 -1.81 -11.72
N ARG A 49 0.36 -0.57 -11.99
CA ARG A 49 1.20 0.59 -11.69
C ARG A 49 1.15 0.83 -10.18
N VAL A 50 2.31 0.86 -9.54
CA VAL A 50 2.43 0.98 -8.08
C VAL A 50 3.16 2.26 -7.70
N LEU A 51 2.56 3.04 -6.81
CA LEU A 51 3.16 4.21 -6.18
C LEU A 51 3.36 3.95 -4.70
N GLY A 52 4.49 4.40 -4.15
CA GLY A 52 4.70 4.33 -2.71
C GLY A 52 3.90 5.40 -2.00
N MET A 53 3.55 5.16 -0.74
CA MET A 53 2.75 6.03 0.10
C MET A 53 3.29 6.05 1.55
N TYR A 54 3.04 7.15 2.26
CA TYR A 54 3.43 7.37 3.66
C TYR A 54 4.93 7.35 3.98
N GLY A 55 5.79 7.67 3.01
CA GLY A 55 7.23 7.81 3.25
C GLY A 55 7.92 6.48 3.57
N PRO A 56 9.13 6.52 4.14
CA PRO A 56 9.93 5.32 4.43
C PRO A 56 9.25 4.39 5.43
N LYS A 57 9.05 3.12 5.07
CA LYS A 57 8.45 2.12 5.97
C LYS A 57 9.25 1.89 7.25
N SER A 58 10.56 2.03 7.17
CA SER A 58 11.45 1.90 8.33
C SER A 58 11.21 2.99 9.39
N TRP A 59 10.54 4.10 9.06
CA TRP A 59 10.22 5.19 10.00
C TRP A 59 8.84 5.06 10.64
N ARG A 60 8.10 4.01 10.27
CA ARG A 60 6.71 3.77 10.65
C ARG A 60 6.63 2.60 11.62
N GLY A 61 5.78 2.72 12.63
CA GLY A 61 5.35 1.63 13.51
C GLY A 61 3.93 1.18 13.17
N GLU A 62 3.23 0.63 14.15
CA GLU A 62 1.81 0.26 14.04
C GLU A 62 0.96 1.44 13.53
N TYR A 63 -0.03 1.13 12.69
CA TYR A 63 -0.92 2.12 12.07
C TYR A 63 -0.19 3.26 11.34
N HIS A 64 1.00 2.98 10.78
CA HIS A 64 1.85 3.94 10.08
C HIS A 64 2.26 5.16 10.94
N ARG A 65 2.30 5.03 12.27
CA ARG A 65 2.73 6.12 13.15
C ARG A 65 4.23 6.35 13.05
N ILE A 66 4.67 7.61 13.06
CA ILE A 66 6.09 7.95 13.15
C ILE A 66 6.65 7.42 14.47
N LYS A 67 7.74 6.66 14.41
CA LYS A 67 8.36 6.03 15.58
C LYS A 67 9.32 6.95 16.35
N TYR A 68 9.79 8.02 15.73
CA TYR A 68 10.84 8.88 16.27
C TYR A 68 10.29 10.19 16.89
N GLN A 69 11.08 10.79 17.78
CA GLN A 69 10.81 12.08 18.41
C GLN A 69 11.89 13.10 18.02
N PRO A 70 11.58 14.42 17.99
CA PRO A 70 10.26 15.01 18.18
C PRO A 70 9.36 14.78 16.97
N ARG A 71 8.09 14.37 17.18
CA ARG A 71 7.18 13.96 16.10
C ARG A 71 7.04 14.96 14.94
N PRO A 72 6.88 16.28 15.15
CA PRO A 72 6.70 17.23 14.04
C PRO A 72 7.86 17.22 13.05
N LEU A 73 9.10 17.19 13.56
CA LEU A 73 10.32 17.14 12.73
C LEU A 73 10.30 15.91 11.81
N TRP A 74 10.04 14.73 12.38
CA TRP A 74 10.05 13.48 11.64
C TRP A 74 8.87 13.34 10.67
N VAL A 75 7.75 14.01 10.92
CA VAL A 75 6.66 14.12 9.93
C VAL A 75 7.14 14.91 8.71
N ILE A 76 7.80 16.06 8.91
CA ILE A 76 8.35 16.88 7.81
C ILE A 76 9.39 16.07 7.03
N LEU A 77 10.36 15.48 7.73
CA LEU A 77 11.39 14.63 7.08
C LEU A 77 10.74 13.48 6.30
N SER A 78 9.72 12.84 6.87
CA SER A 78 9.06 11.73 6.19
C SER A 78 8.31 12.19 4.94
N MET A 79 7.73 13.39 4.95
CA MET A 79 7.07 13.97 3.78
C MET A 79 8.09 14.29 2.70
N LEU A 80 9.23 14.89 3.06
CA LEU A 80 10.32 15.16 2.11
C LEU A 80 10.85 13.86 1.49
N ALA A 81 11.18 12.86 2.32
CA ALA A 81 11.64 11.55 1.84
C ALA A 81 10.60 10.83 0.98
N HIS A 82 9.31 11.05 1.26
CA HIS A 82 8.22 10.50 0.45
C HIS A 82 8.25 11.04 -0.98
N TYR A 83 8.22 12.37 -1.13
CA TYR A 83 8.19 13.00 -2.45
C TYR A 83 9.51 12.86 -3.21
N ALA A 84 10.65 12.91 -2.50
CA ALA A 84 11.97 12.79 -3.11
C ALA A 84 12.30 11.35 -3.56
N TYR A 85 11.79 10.33 -2.88
CA TYR A 85 12.25 8.96 -3.12
C TYR A 85 11.15 7.89 -3.03
N THR A 86 10.48 7.74 -1.88
CA THR A 86 9.66 6.52 -1.68
C THR A 86 8.41 6.47 -2.54
N ARG A 87 7.94 7.60 -3.07
CA ARG A 87 6.83 7.63 -4.04
C ARG A 87 7.15 6.86 -5.32
N SER A 88 8.38 6.96 -5.84
CA SER A 88 8.85 6.23 -7.03
C SER A 88 9.51 4.89 -6.70
N HIS A 89 9.88 4.68 -5.43
CA HIS A 89 10.48 3.46 -4.88
C HIS A 89 9.52 2.79 -3.87
N PRO A 90 8.35 2.31 -4.32
CA PRO A 90 7.29 1.78 -3.46
C PRO A 90 7.74 0.64 -2.55
N GLU A 91 8.73 -0.17 -2.92
CA GLU A 91 9.31 -1.23 -2.08
C GLU A 91 9.89 -0.72 -0.75
N LYS A 92 10.26 0.56 -0.70
CA LYS A 92 10.72 1.27 0.51
C LYS A 92 9.61 2.06 1.21
N ALA A 93 8.45 2.21 0.58
CA ALA A 93 7.33 2.95 1.13
C ALA A 93 6.53 2.13 2.14
N ALA A 94 5.86 2.80 3.07
CA ALA A 94 5.10 2.15 4.15
C ALA A 94 3.74 1.62 3.73
N ALA A 95 3.15 2.21 2.70
CA ALA A 95 1.97 1.72 2.02
C ALA A 95 2.21 1.80 0.50
N ILE A 96 1.38 1.10 -0.25
CA ILE A 96 1.38 1.11 -1.71
C ILE A 96 0.00 1.47 -2.23
N PHE A 97 -0.01 2.29 -3.28
CA PHE A 97 -1.18 2.61 -4.07
C PHE A 97 -1.04 1.95 -5.44
N CYS A 98 -1.90 0.98 -5.72
CA CYS A 98 -1.84 0.13 -6.89
C CYS A 98 -3.01 0.45 -7.83
N LEU A 99 -2.69 0.66 -9.09
CA LEU A 99 -3.64 0.97 -10.15
C LEU A 99 -3.47 0.01 -11.32
N LYS A 100 -4.55 -0.64 -11.75
CA LYS A 100 -4.56 -1.43 -12.99
C LYS A 100 -5.77 -1.03 -13.81
N ASP A 101 -5.51 -0.53 -15.01
CA ASP A 101 -6.54 -0.34 -16.02
C ASP A 101 -6.87 -1.70 -16.63
N LEU A 102 -8.17 -1.99 -16.75
CA LEU A 102 -8.66 -3.17 -17.43
C LEU A 102 -9.06 -2.76 -18.85
N ALA A 103 -8.87 -3.67 -19.81
CA ALA A 103 -9.43 -3.48 -21.14
C ALA A 103 -10.95 -3.28 -21.02
N ASP A 104 -11.49 -2.37 -21.83
CA ASP A 104 -12.90 -2.04 -21.81
C ASP A 104 -13.71 -3.32 -22.07
N LYS A 105 -14.58 -3.72 -21.14
CA LYS A 105 -15.46 -4.88 -21.32
C LYS A 105 -16.68 -4.56 -22.21
N GLY A 106 -16.63 -3.43 -22.92
CA GLY A 106 -17.63 -3.04 -23.90
C GLY A 106 -17.77 -4.11 -24.99
N ASN A 107 -18.97 -4.67 -25.07
CA ASN A 107 -19.46 -5.67 -26.03
C ASN A 107 -19.29 -7.16 -25.67
N ARG A 108 -19.74 -7.54 -24.46
CA ARG A 108 -20.28 -8.90 -24.22
C ARG A 108 -21.71 -8.82 -23.76
#